data_AF-A0A0L0LBA0-F1
#
_entry.id   AF-A0A0L0LBA0-F1
#
_cell.length_a   1.000
_cell.length_b   1.000
_cell.length_c   1.000
_cell.angle_alpha   90.00
_cell.angle_beta   90.00
_cell.angle_gamma   90.00
#
_symmetry.space_group_name_H-M   'P 1'
#
loop_
_entity.id
_entity.type
_entity.pdbx_description
1 polymer ?
#
loop_
_entity_poly.entity_id
_entity_poly.type
_entity_poly.pdbx_seq_one_letter_code
_entity_poly.pdbx_strand_id
1 'polypeptide(L)'
;MNTELPTTILEALDIAELPAEEREELLLDLSSLISRGTLVRLIEQMDDTTSEAFSKLMDTNPDEEAVEAFLLERVPNADQAARDALKELTDDIVAATKA
;
A
#
# COMPACT_ATOMS: atom_id res chain seq x y z
N MET A 1 9.43 0.20 3.91
CA MET A 1 8.17 0.46 4.62
C MET A 1 7.59 -0.91 4.92
N ASN A 2 7.58 -1.35 6.18
CA ASN A 2 6.92 -2.63 6.52
C ASN A 2 5.42 -2.38 6.69
N THR A 3 4.66 -2.51 5.61
CA THR A 3 3.19 -2.54 5.65
C THR A 3 2.74 -3.97 5.95
N GLU A 4 2.81 -4.36 7.21
CA GLU A 4 2.20 -5.61 7.66
C GLU A 4 0.68 -5.56 7.44
N LEU A 5 0.11 -6.67 6.98
CA LEU A 5 -1.34 -6.80 6.81
C LEU A 5 -2.03 -6.63 8.18
N PRO A 6 -2.94 -5.66 8.34
CA PRO A 6 -3.71 -5.51 9.56
C PRO A 6 -4.53 -6.79 9.83
N THR A 7 -4.47 -7.30 11.06
CA THR A 7 -5.27 -8.46 11.48
C THR A 7 -6.76 -8.26 11.22
N THR A 8 -7.24 -7.02 11.28
CA THR A 8 -8.62 -6.63 10.96
C THR A 8 -9.03 -6.98 9.53
N ILE A 9 -8.13 -6.86 8.54
CA ILE A 9 -8.43 -7.25 7.15
C ILE A 9 -8.58 -8.77 7.05
N LEU A 10 -7.66 -9.51 7.71
CA LEU A 10 -7.66 -10.97 7.70
C LEU A 10 -8.93 -11.54 8.34
N GLU A 11 -9.38 -10.94 9.44
CA GLU A 11 -10.63 -11.28 10.12
C GLU A 11 -11.85 -10.89 9.29
N ALA A 12 -11.86 -9.71 8.66
CA ALA A 12 -13.01 -9.24 7.88
C ALA A 12 -13.27 -10.03 6.60
N LEU A 13 -12.30 -10.81 6.14
CA LEU A 13 -12.35 -11.64 4.94
C LEU A 13 -12.39 -13.15 5.27
N ASP A 14 -12.47 -13.53 6.55
CA ASP A 14 -12.47 -14.92 7.04
C ASP A 14 -11.34 -15.78 6.45
N ILE A 15 -10.20 -15.15 6.17
CA ILE A 15 -9.08 -15.76 5.42
C ILE A 15 -8.49 -16.97 6.15
N ALA A 16 -8.60 -16.99 7.49
CA ALA A 16 -8.13 -18.08 8.32
C ALA A 16 -8.87 -19.41 8.04
N GLU A 17 -10.12 -19.35 7.56
CA GLU A 17 -10.95 -20.52 7.28
C GLU A 17 -10.75 -21.09 5.87
N LEU A 18 -10.04 -20.35 4.99
CA LEU A 18 -9.78 -20.78 3.63
C LEU A 18 -8.76 -21.93 3.55
N PRO A 19 -8.85 -22.78 2.51
CA PRO A 19 -7.78 -23.71 2.15
C PRO A 19 -6.43 -23.00 2.02
N ALA A 20 -5.33 -23.68 2.36
CA ALA A 20 -4.01 -23.05 2.43
C ALA A 20 -3.57 -22.37 1.12
N GLU A 21 -3.88 -22.98 -0.02
CA GLU A 21 -3.55 -22.47 -1.35
C GLU A 21 -4.34 -21.19 -1.68
N GLU A 22 -5.67 -21.22 -1.51
CA GLU A 22 -6.53 -20.04 -1.70
C GLU A 22 -6.19 -18.91 -0.73
N ARG A 23 -5.83 -19.26 0.50
CA ARG A 23 -5.36 -18.30 1.51
C ARG A 23 -4.07 -17.60 1.08
N GLU A 24 -3.10 -18.35 0.58
CA GLU A 24 -1.81 -17.79 0.15
C GLU A 24 -1.99 -16.85 -1.05
N GLU A 25 -2.79 -17.26 -2.04
CA GLU A 25 -3.15 -16.42 -3.19
C GLU A 25 -3.83 -15.12 -2.75
N LEU A 26 -4.84 -15.22 -1.88
CA LEU A 26 -5.57 -14.05 -1.40
C LEU A 26 -4.68 -13.11 -0.56
N LEU A 27 -3.76 -13.64 0.25
CA LEU A 27 -2.81 -12.83 1.01
C LEU A 27 -1.85 -12.06 0.09
N LEU A 28 -1.39 -12.69 -0.99
CA LEU A 28 -0.55 -12.04 -2.00
C LEU A 28 -1.31 -10.92 -2.72
N ASP A 29 -2.55 -11.17 -3.12
CA ASP A 29 -3.39 -10.17 -3.77
C ASP A 29 -3.69 -8.98 -2.85
N LEU A 30 -3.97 -9.24 -1.58
CA LEU A 30 -4.17 -8.20 -0.58
C LEU A 30 -2.91 -7.37 -0.36
N SER A 31 -1.75 -8.01 -0.25
CA SER A 31 -0.47 -7.32 -0.15
C SER A 31 -0.23 -6.43 -1.36
N SER A 32 -0.48 -6.94 -2.57
CA SER A 32 -0.35 -6.15 -3.82
C SER A 32 -1.31 -4.96 -3.86
N LEU A 33 -2.57 -5.15 -3.47
CA LEU A 33 -3.58 -4.10 -3.42
C LEU A 33 -3.18 -3.00 -2.43
N ILE A 34 -2.74 -3.37 -1.23
CA ILE A 34 -2.30 -2.44 -0.20
C ILE A 34 -1.09 -1.65 -0.66
N SER A 35 -0.08 -2.30 -1.21
CA SER A 35 1.11 -1.63 -1.71
C SER A 35 0.76 -0.63 -2.82
N ARG A 36 -0.12 -1.00 -3.76
CA ARG A 36 -0.57 -0.10 -4.82
C ARG A 36 -1.39 1.07 -4.28
N GLY A 37 -2.34 0.82 -3.39
CA GLY A 37 -3.17 1.86 -2.77
C GLY A 37 -2.31 2.86 -2.00
N THR A 38 -1.35 2.34 -1.24
CA THR A 38 -0.38 3.15 -0.49
C THR A 38 0.47 4.02 -1.41
N LEU A 39 0.99 3.45 -2.51
CA LEU A 39 1.77 4.20 -3.49
C LEU A 39 0.97 5.34 -4.13
N VAL A 40 -0.30 5.09 -4.50
CA VAL A 40 -1.18 6.12 -5.06
C VAL A 40 -1.36 7.28 -4.08
N ARG A 41 -1.63 7.00 -2.80
CA ARG A 41 -1.79 8.05 -1.79
C ARG A 41 -0.51 8.84 -1.53
N LEU A 42 0.64 8.18 -1.56
CA LEU A 42 1.93 8.86 -1.44
C LEU A 42 2.16 9.81 -2.63
N ILE A 43 1.79 9.39 -3.85
CA ILE A 43 1.86 10.23 -5.05
C ILE A 43 0.91 11.43 -4.94
N GLU A 44 -0.30 11.24 -4.45
CA GLU A 44 -1.29 12.32 -4.25
C GLU A 44 -0.83 13.39 -3.24
N GLN A 45 0.10 13.05 -2.34
CA GLN A 45 0.67 13.98 -1.36
C GLN A 45 1.95 14.66 -1.83
N MET A 46 2.48 14.29 -3.01
CA MET A 46 3.64 14.96 -3.59
C MET A 46 3.28 16.38 -4.02
N ASP A 47 4.17 17.33 -3.74
CA ASP A 47 4.13 18.62 -4.42
C ASP A 47 4.61 18.48 -5.88
N ASP A 48 4.40 19.53 -6.69
CA ASP A 48 4.77 19.53 -8.12
C ASP A 48 6.25 19.18 -8.33
N THR A 49 7.13 19.64 -7.44
CA THR A 49 8.59 19.39 -7.53
C THR A 49 8.93 17.92 -7.26
N THR A 50 8.29 17.33 -6.25
CA THR A 50 8.47 15.93 -5.86
C THR A 50 7.86 15.00 -6.91
N SER A 51 6.70 15.36 -7.46
CA SER A 51 6.02 14.62 -8.53
C SER A 51 6.84 14.57 -9.83
N GLU A 52 7.45 15.70 -10.24
CA GLU A 52 8.37 15.72 -11.38
C GLU A 52 9.62 14.85 -11.13
N ALA A 53 10.19 14.91 -9.93
CA ALA A 53 11.34 14.10 -9.56
C ALA A 53 11.01 12.60 -9.52
N PHE A 54 9.82 12.25 -9.02
CA PHE A 54 9.31 10.88 -9.03
C PHE A 54 9.10 10.35 -10.44
N SER A 55 8.50 11.16 -11.33
CA SER A 55 8.31 10.78 -12.73
C SER A 55 9.64 10.48 -13.43
N LYS A 56 10.66 11.33 -13.23
CA LYS A 56 12.01 11.10 -13.76
C LYS A 56 12.67 9.85 -13.19
N LEU A 57 12.43 9.53 -11.92
CA LEU A 57 12.92 8.29 -11.32
C LEU A 57 12.27 7.09 -12.02
N MET A 58 10.94 7.10 -12.21
CA MET A 58 10.21 6.00 -12.86
C MET A 58 10.65 5.76 -14.32
N ASP A 59 11.06 6.80 -15.05
CA ASP A 59 11.61 6.67 -16.41
C ASP A 59 12.90 5.83 -16.46
N THR A 60 13.59 5.65 -15.33
CA THR A 60 14.81 4.82 -15.24
C THR A 60 14.54 3.35 -14.96
N ASN A 61 13.27 2.96 -14.81
CA ASN A 61 12.84 1.62 -14.38
C ASN A 61 13.56 1.18 -13.08
N PRO A 62 13.41 1.95 -11.99
CA PRO A 62 14.08 1.73 -10.73
C PRO A 62 13.62 0.41 -10.09
N ASP A 63 14.44 -0.15 -9.21
CA ASP A 63 14.00 -1.22 -8.34
C ASP A 63 13.12 -0.68 -7.19
N GLU A 64 12.47 -1.60 -6.48
CA GLU A 64 11.56 -1.29 -5.38
C GLU A 64 12.27 -0.54 -4.24
N GLU A 65 13.53 -0.87 -3.97
CA GLU A 65 14.33 -0.22 -2.91
C GLU A 65 14.61 1.25 -3.25
N ALA A 66 14.93 1.56 -4.51
CA ALA A 66 15.13 2.93 -4.96
C ALA A 66 13.84 3.76 -4.93
N VAL A 67 12.71 3.15 -5.28
CA VAL A 67 11.39 3.80 -5.17
C VAL A 67 11.07 4.10 -3.71
N GLU A 68 11.25 3.12 -2.81
CA GLU A 68 11.02 3.30 -1.39
C GLU A 68 11.90 4.41 -0.79
N ALA A 69 13.20 4.37 -1.08
CA ALA A 69 14.15 5.38 -0.59
C ALA A 69 13.75 6.79 -1.03
N PHE A 70 13.33 6.94 -2.29
CA PHE A 70 12.84 8.22 -2.80
C PHE A 70 11.60 8.68 -2.03
N LEU A 71 10.62 7.80 -1.83
CA LEU A 71 9.37 8.14 -1.15
C LEU A 71 9.64 8.58 0.29
N LEU A 72 10.50 7.86 1.03
CA LEU A 72 10.87 8.19 2.41
C LEU A 72 11.66 9.51 2.52
N GLU A 73 12.54 9.80 1.55
CA GLU A 73 13.36 11.01 1.58
C GLU A 73 12.59 12.26 1.14
N ARG A 74 11.73 12.11 0.12
CA ARG A 74 11.15 13.26 -0.59
C ARG A 74 9.69 13.53 -0.29
N VAL A 75 8.92 12.54 0.15
CA VAL A 75 7.51 12.76 0.52
C VAL A 75 7.44 13.15 2.00
N PRO A 76 7.02 14.38 2.34
CA PRO A 76 6.88 14.79 3.73
C PRO A 76 5.89 13.87 4.45
N ASN A 77 6.27 13.40 5.64
CA ASN A 77 5.46 12.46 6.43
C ASN A 77 5.10 11.16 5.69
N ALA A 78 5.94 10.67 4.77
CA ALA A 78 5.71 9.43 4.00
C ALA A 78 5.21 8.26 4.87
N ASP A 79 5.84 8.04 6.03
CA ASP A 79 5.42 6.99 6.97
C ASP A 79 3.99 7.17 7.50
N GLN A 80 3.58 8.41 7.79
CA GLN A 80 2.23 8.72 8.25
C GLN A 80 1.23 8.59 7.10
N ALA A 81 1.57 9.12 5.93
CA ALA A 81 0.76 9.01 4.72
C ALA A 81 0.51 7.55 4.35
N ALA A 82 1.52 6.69 4.49
CA ALA A 82 1.39 5.26 4.27
C ALA A 82 0.47 4.57 5.28
N ARG A 83 0.58 4.94 6.57
CA ARG A 83 -0.32 4.43 7.62
C ARG A 83 -1.76 4.86 7.41
N ASP A 84 -1.97 6.11 7.01
CA ASP A 84 -3.29 6.66 6.73
C ASP A 84 -3.91 5.96 5.51
N ALA A 85 -3.13 5.76 4.45
CA ALA A 85 -3.55 5.01 3.27
C ALA A 85 -3.93 3.55 3.60
N LEU A 86 -3.10 2.88 4.42
CA LEU A 86 -3.39 1.52 4.88
C LEU A 86 -4.69 1.48 5.70
N LYS A 87 -4.88 2.47 6.59
CA LYS A 87 -6.08 2.56 7.41
C LYS A 87 -7.33 2.78 6.56
N GLU A 88 -7.30 3.72 5.63
CA GLU A 88 -8.45 4.00 4.76
C GLU A 88 -8.81 2.78 3.90
N LEU A 89 -7.81 2.12 3.31
CA LEU A 89 -8.03 0.91 2.53
C LEU A 89 -8.59 -0.24 3.40
N THR A 90 -8.14 -0.36 4.64
CA THR A 90 -8.70 -1.31 5.62
C THR A 90 -10.17 -1.01 5.88
N ASP A 91 -10.50 0.26 6.14
CA ASP A 91 -11.87 0.70 6.42
C ASP A 91 -12.78 0.44 5.20
N ASP A 92 -12.29 0.68 3.98
CA ASP A 92 -13.01 0.40 2.73
C ASP A 92 -13.29 -1.09 2.52
N ILE A 93 -12.29 -1.96 2.76
CA ILE A 93 -12.46 -3.42 2.67
C ILE A 93 -13.50 -3.90 3.69
N VAL A 94 -13.38 -3.45 4.94
CA VAL A 94 -14.32 -3.83 6.02
C VAL A 94 -15.74 -3.34 5.72
N ALA A 95 -15.89 -2.15 5.14
CA ALA A 95 -17.19 -1.62 4.75
C ALA A 95 -17.82 -2.45 3.62
N ALA A 96 -17.01 -2.86 2.64
CA ALA A 96 -17.46 -3.67 1.51
C ALA A 96 -17.86 -5.11 1.91
N THR A 97 -17.25 -5.69 2.94
CA THR A 97 -17.55 -7.06 3.39
C THR A 97 -18.70 -7.15 4.40
N LYS A 98 -19.07 -6.05 5.05
CA LYS A 98 -20.19 -5.98 6.01
C LYS A 98 -21.52 -5.50 5.40
N ALA A 99 -21.56 -5.21 4.10
CA ALA A 99 -22.75 -4.79 3.36
C ALA A 99 -23.53 -5.99 2.80
#